data_AF-A0A3D3K3N1-F1
#
_entry.id   AF-A0A3D3K3N1-F1
#
_cell.length_a   1.000
_cell.length_b   1.000
_cell.length_c   1.000
_cell.angle_alpha   90.00
_cell.angle_beta   90.00
_cell.angle_gamma   90.00
#
_symmetry.space_group_name_H-M   'P 1'
#
loop_
_entity.id
_entity.type
_entity.pdbx_description
1 polymer ?
#
loop_
_entity_poly.entity_id
_entity_poly.type
_entity_poly.pdbx_seq_one_letter_code
_entity_poly.pdbx_strand_id
1 'polypeptide(L)' 'MAKKWRCTVCGYIHEGPEAPEQCPMCKVGKDKFVEVVEQEGDLDFVTVHKLGDGKGASPELWEGLQNHFIGEC' A
#
# COMPACT_ATOMS: atom_id res chain seq x y z
N MET A 1 8.43 22.56 -6.25
CA MET A 1 7.73 21.28 -6.05
C MET A 1 8.56 20.20 -6.72
N ALA A 2 9.35 19.43 -5.97
CA ALA A 2 10.08 18.31 -6.56
C ALA A 2 9.06 17.19 -6.85
N LYS A 3 9.06 16.63 -8.07
CA LYS A 3 8.23 15.48 -8.36
C LYS A 3 8.78 14.26 -7.61
N LYS A 4 7.87 13.46 -7.06
CA LYS A 4 8.21 12.21 -6.39
C LYS A 4 7.84 11.06 -7.32
N TRP A 5 8.74 10.11 -7.51
CA TRP A 5 8.53 8.93 -8.33
C TRP A 5 8.66 7.69 -7.46
N ARG A 6 7.59 6.90 -7.36
CA ARG A 6 7.59 5.63 -6.62
C ARG A 6 7.80 4.47 -7.58
N CYS A 7 8.76 3.61 -7.27
CA CYS A 7 8.90 2.32 -7.92
C CYS A 7 7.75 1.39 -7.49
N THR A 8 6.96 0.88 -8.43
CA THR A 8 5.83 -0.03 -8.18
C THR A 8 6.25 -1.44 -7.80
N VAL A 9 7.53 -1.77 -7.98
CA VAL A 9 8.08 -3.12 -7.71
C VAL A 9 8.64 -3.22 -6.29
N CYS A 10 9.35 -2.20 -5.81
CA CYS A 10 10.02 -2.25 -4.50
C CYS A 10 9.64 -1.11 -3.55
N GLY A 11 8.88 -0.10 -4.01
CA GLY A 11 8.48 1.04 -3.20
C GLY A 11 9.52 2.16 -3.07
N TYR A 12 10.70 2.06 -3.73
CA TYR A 12 11.70 3.13 -3.71
C TYR A 12 11.13 4.47 -4.21
N ILE A 13 11.35 5.55 -3.45
CA ILE A 13 10.94 6.91 -3.80
C ILE A 13 12.14 7.68 -4.32
N HIS A 14 12.04 8.20 -5.54
CA HIS A 14 13.00 9.13 -6.13
C HIS A 14 12.43 10.55 -6.15
N GLU A 15 13.19 11.51 -5.65
CA GLU A 15 12.81 12.92 -5.65
C GLU A 15 13.60 13.64 -6.75
N GLY A 16 12.93 14.04 -7.83
CA GLY A 16 13.58 14.58 -9.00
C GLY A 16 12.59 14.94 -10.11
N PRO A 17 13.01 15.73 -11.11
CA PRO A 17 12.13 16.12 -12.22
C PRO A 17 11.66 14.92 -13.06
N GLU A 18 12.44 13.84 -13.09
CA GLU A 18 12.19 12.63 -13.88
C GLU A 18 12.52 11.35 -13.10
N ALA A 19 11.91 10.23 -13.47
CA ALA A 19 12.21 8.92 -12.91
C ALA A 19 13.60 8.43 -13.35
N PRO A 20 14.37 7.77 -12.47
CA PRO A 20 15.68 7.23 -12.82
C PRO A 20 15.54 6.12 -13.88
N GLU A 21 16.51 6.01 -14.79
CA GLU A 21 16.50 4.98 -15.85
C GLU A 21 16.40 3.55 -15.28
N GLN A 22 17.04 3.33 -14.13
CA GLN A 22 17.02 2.07 -13.42
C GLN A 22 16.84 2.31 -11.92
N CYS A 23 15.94 1.54 -11.30
CA CYS A 23 15.74 1.60 -9.87
C CYS A 23 17.01 1.11 -9.14
N PRO A 24 17.59 1.88 -8.19
CA PRO A 24 18.78 1.46 -7.46
C PRO A 24 18.53 0.27 -6.53
N MET A 25 17.28 0.04 -6.12
CA MET A 25 16.91 -1.04 -5.18
C MET A 25 16.63 -2.37 -5.89
N CYS A 26 15.79 -2.36 -6.93
CA CYS A 26 15.34 -3.59 -7.60
C CYS A 26 15.77 -3.71 -9.07
N LYS A 27 16.51 -2.73 -9.59
CA LYS A 27 17.11 -2.75 -10.94
C LYS A 27 16.12 -2.80 -12.10
N VAL A 28 14.83 -2.59 -11.85
CA VAL A 28 13.81 -2.46 -12.91
C VAL A 28 13.95 -1.13 -13.63
N GLY A 29 13.47 -1.08 -14.87
CA GLY A 29 13.51 0.12 -15.69
C GLY A 29 12.56 1.22 -15.18
N LYS A 30 12.72 2.42 -15.75
CA LYS A 30 11.84 3.57 -15.48
C LYS A 30 10.35 3.32 -15.79
N ASP A 31 10.01 2.28 -16.55
CA ASP A 31 8.63 1.89 -16.86
C ASP A 31 7.83 1.50 -15.61
N LYS A 32 8.52 1.12 -14.54
CA LYS A 32 7.94 0.74 -13.24
C LYS A 32 7.92 1.89 -12.23
N PHE A 33 8.10 3.13 -12.65
CA PHE A 33 7.95 4.29 -11.77
C PHE A 33 6.64 5.02 -12.04
N VAL A 34 5.95 5.38 -10.96
CA VAL A 34 4.72 6.18 -10.99
C VAL A 34 4.96 7.51 -10.27
N GLU A 35 4.46 8.60 -10.82
CA GLU A 35 4.49 9.91 -10.16
C GLU A 35 3.56 9.88 -8.93
N VAL A 36 4.11 10.18 -7.76
CA VAL A 36 3.35 10.29 -6.51
C VAL A 36 2.85 11.72 -6.40
N VAL A 37 1.55 11.89 -6.62
CA VAL A 37 0.86 13.14 -6.33
C VAL A 37 0.33 13.02 -4.91
N GLU A 38 0.94 13.74 -3.97
CA GLU A 38 0.44 13.84 -2.60
C GLU A 38 -0.89 14.62 -2.63
N GLN A 39 -2.02 13.90 -2.66
CA GLN A 39 -3.34 14.49 -2.46
C GLN A 39 -3.63 14.50 -0.96
N GLU A 40 -3.78 15.69 -0.38
CA GLU A 40 -4.22 15.88 1.02
C GLU A 40 -5.60 15.23 1.22
N GLY A 41 -5.62 13.98 1.66
CA GLY A 41 -6.85 13.25 2.01
C GLY A 41 -6.89 11.77 1.59
N ASP A 42 -6.02 11.32 0.69
CA ASP A 42 -6.04 9.95 0.16
C ASP A 42 -4.76 9.20 0.60
N LEU A 43 -4.78 8.69 1.83
CA LEU A 43 -3.68 7.90 2.38
C LEU A 43 -3.76 6.47 1.85
N ASP A 44 -3.15 6.24 0.68
CA ASP A 44 -3.04 4.90 0.08
C ASP A 44 -1.88 4.13 0.75
N PHE A 45 -2.22 3.38 1.81
CA PHE A 45 -1.25 2.59 2.59
C PHE A 45 -0.86 1.28 1.88
N VAL A 46 0.40 0.87 2.05
CA VAL A 46 1.03 -0.29 1.40
C VAL A 46 0.34 -1.64 1.71
N THR A 47 -0.30 -1.76 2.87
CA THR A 47 -1.19 -2.89 3.18
C THR A 47 -2.63 -2.38 3.25
N VAL A 48 -3.39 -2.72 2.21
CA VAL A 48 -4.82 -2.47 2.03
C VAL A 48 -5.64 -3.35 2.97
N HIS A 49 -5.56 -3.14 4.29
CA HIS A 49 -6.68 -3.56 5.13
C HIS A 49 -7.77 -2.52 4.98
N LYS A 50 -8.61 -2.64 3.95
CA LYS A 50 -9.82 -1.81 3.89
C LYS A 50 -10.68 -2.24 5.07
N LEU A 51 -11.06 -1.28 5.90
CA LEU A 51 -11.94 -1.53 7.03
C LEU A 51 -13.29 -2.07 6.49
N GLY A 52 -13.49 -3.38 6.60
CA GLY A 52 -14.67 -4.07 6.06
C GLY A 52 -14.42 -5.16 5.00
N ASP A 53 -13.17 -5.47 4.63
CA ASP A 53 -12.84 -6.58 3.72
C ASP A 53 -13.38 -7.95 4.23
N GLY A 54 -13.51 -8.11 5.55
CA GLY A 54 -14.08 -9.33 6.15
C GLY A 54 -15.58 -9.53 5.94
N LYS A 55 -16.32 -8.57 5.36
CA LYS A 55 -17.79 -8.66 5.20
C LYS A 55 -18.27 -9.83 4.33
N GLY A 56 -17.37 -10.51 3.63
CA GLY A 56 -17.64 -11.75 2.89
C GLY A 56 -17.30 -13.06 3.63
N ALA A 57 -16.79 -12.98 4.87
CA ALA A 57 -16.45 -14.17 5.65
C ALA A 57 -17.71 -14.91 6.15
N SER A 58 -17.60 -16.23 6.32
CA SER A 58 -18.72 -17.07 6.76
C SER A 58 -19.19 -16.70 8.17
N PRO A 59 -20.48 -16.91 8.50
CA PRO A 59 -21.03 -16.62 9.83
C PRO A 59 -20.27 -17.30 10.97
N GLU A 60 -19.80 -18.54 10.77
CA GLU A 60 -19.00 -19.28 11.74
C GLU A 60 -17.65 -18.61 12.05
N LEU A 61 -17.01 -18.00 11.03
CA LEU A 61 -15.73 -17.33 11.18
C LEU A 61 -15.88 -16.03 11.97
N TRP A 62 -17.00 -15.31 11.74
CA TRP A 62 -17.37 -14.14 12.53
C TRP A 62 -17.68 -14.49 13.99
N GLU A 63 -18.44 -15.55 14.23
CA GLU A 63 -18.76 -16.01 15.59
C GLU A 63 -17.50 -16.45 16.34
N GLY A 64 -16.62 -17.20 15.70
CA GLY A 64 -15.33 -17.61 16.29
C GLY A 64 -14.44 -16.41 16.67
N LEU A 65 -14.34 -15.40 15.79
CA LEU A 65 -13.62 -14.17 16.08
C LEU A 65 -14.23 -13.39 17.24
N GLN A 66 -15.57 -13.29 17.31
CA GLN A 66 -16.26 -12.62 18.41
C GLN A 66 -16.06 -13.35 19.73
N ASN A 67 -16.18 -14.67 19.75
CA ASN A 67 -15.97 -15.49 20.93
C ASN A 67 -14.53 -15.39 21.44
N HIS A 68 -13.54 -15.36 20.55
CA HIS A 68 -12.14 -15.15 20.93
C HIS A 68 -11.94 -13.78 21.56
N PHE A 69 -12.51 -12.72 20.98
CA PHE A 69 -12.41 -11.37 21.49
C PHE A 69 -13.09 -11.19 22.86
N ILE A 70 -14.22 -11.86 23.08
CA ILE A 70 -14.98 -11.79 24.34
C ILE A 70 -14.37 -12.71 25.42
N GLY A 71 -13.67 -13.77 25.03
CA GLY A 71 -13.10 -14.78 25.94
C GLY A 71 -11.74 -14.43 26.57
N GLU A 72 -11.10 -13.32 26.18
CA GLU A 72 -9.82 -12.87 26.75
C GLU A 72 -9.95 -11.93 27.98
N CYS A 73 -11.11 -11.93 28.65
CA CYS A 73 -11.32 -11.19 29.90
C CYS A 73 -11.69 -12.13 31.06
#